data_AF-A0A9E4WQV4-F1
#
_entry.id   AF-A0A9E4WQV4-F1
#
_cell.length_a   1.000
_cell.length_b   1.000
_cell.length_c   1.000
_cell.angle_alpha   90.00
_cell.angle_beta   90.00
_cell.angle_gamma   90.00
#
_symmetry.space_group_name_H-M   'P 1'
#
loop_
_entity.id
_entity.type
_entity.pdbx_description
1 polymer ?
#
loop_
_entity_poly.entity_id
_entity_poly.type
_entity_poly.pdbx_seq_one_letter_code
_entity_poly.pdbx_strand_id
1 'polypeptide(L)'
;DEDAAGASFAGQHDTYLNVRGEDAVLEAVARCRDSAISPGALAYRKQQGISVEDVKIGILVQQLVASDVSAIIFSHNPINKSPDELVINASWGLGESLVGGTVTPDTYVIRKSDLSVVSRQIAKKEQMTVMVPDGTKEVPVPKLLSEEPTLNDEQAIEMAQMAIKLEKATAYPVDIECAVAQGTLYLLQCRPITTL
;
A
#
# COMPACT_ATOMS: atom_id res chain seq x y z
N ASP A 1 -20.19 0.91 -2.52
CA ASP A 1 -18.80 0.73 -2.98
C ASP A 1 -17.84 1.37 -2.01
N GLU A 2 -16.73 0.69 -1.76
CA GLU A 2 -15.57 1.24 -1.04
C GLU A 2 -15.04 2.52 -1.71
N ASP A 3 -15.27 2.63 -3.03
CA ASP A 3 -14.96 3.78 -3.88
C ASP A 3 -16.21 4.54 -4.36
N ALA A 4 -17.33 4.49 -3.62
CA ALA A 4 -18.54 5.22 -4.01
C ALA A 4 -18.29 6.74 -4.02
N ALA A 5 -18.08 7.28 -5.22
CA ALA A 5 -18.21 8.68 -5.66
C ALA A 5 -17.78 9.78 -4.66
N GLY A 6 -16.70 9.56 -3.90
CA GLY A 6 -16.09 10.57 -3.03
C GLY A 6 -15.82 10.14 -1.59
N ALA A 7 -16.29 8.97 -1.16
CA ALA A 7 -15.94 8.38 0.13
C ALA A 7 -14.87 7.30 -0.07
N SER A 8 -13.71 7.44 0.58
CA SER A 8 -12.69 6.39 0.67
C SER A 8 -12.71 5.83 2.09
N PHE A 9 -13.02 4.54 2.23
CA PHE A 9 -12.94 3.82 3.51
C PHE A 9 -11.50 3.46 3.90
N ALA A 10 -10.49 4.08 3.28
CA ALA A 10 -9.08 3.85 3.57
C ALA A 10 -8.82 3.94 5.09
N GLY A 11 -8.24 2.87 5.63
CA GLY A 11 -7.92 2.77 7.06
C GLY A 11 -9.11 2.60 8.00
N GLN A 12 -10.33 2.34 7.51
CA GLN A 12 -11.53 2.12 8.35
C GLN A 12 -11.84 0.64 8.62
N HIS A 13 -11.19 -0.27 7.91
CA HIS A 13 -11.41 -1.71 7.99
C HIS A 13 -10.11 -2.43 8.34
N ASP A 14 -10.25 -3.54 9.06
CA ASP A 14 -9.11 -4.31 9.52
C ASP A 14 -8.54 -5.17 8.37
N THR A 15 -7.22 -5.18 8.29
CA THR A 15 -6.44 -6.10 7.45
C THR A 15 -5.61 -7.00 8.36
N TYR A 16 -5.53 -8.29 8.03
CA TYR A 16 -4.76 -9.29 8.78
C TYR A 16 -3.76 -9.98 7.84
N LEU A 17 -2.47 -9.87 8.13
CA LEU A 17 -1.41 -10.49 7.33
C LEU A 17 -0.87 -11.78 7.94
N ASN A 18 -0.29 -12.63 7.08
CA ASN A 18 0.37 -13.89 7.44
C ASN A 18 -0.50 -14.84 8.29
N VAL A 19 -1.80 -14.90 7.96
CA VAL A 19 -2.75 -15.85 8.54
C VAL A 19 -2.52 -17.24 7.94
N ARG A 20 -2.48 -18.27 8.78
CA ARG A 20 -2.13 -19.64 8.37
C ARG A 20 -3.12 -20.66 8.89
N GLY A 21 -3.54 -21.57 8.02
CA GLY A 21 -4.52 -22.61 8.35
C GLY A 21 -5.96 -22.16 8.09
N GLU A 22 -6.81 -23.12 7.77
CA GLU A 22 -8.21 -22.89 7.39
C GLU A 22 -9.00 -22.16 8.49
N ASP A 23 -8.93 -22.65 9.73
CA ASP A 23 -9.66 -22.07 10.86
C ASP A 23 -9.27 -20.62 11.12
N ALA A 24 -7.97 -20.31 11.07
CA ALA A 24 -7.47 -18.95 11.29
C ALA A 24 -7.89 -18.00 10.16
N VAL A 25 -7.95 -18.47 8.91
CA VAL A 25 -8.46 -17.68 7.78
C VAL A 25 -9.95 -17.39 7.96
N LEU A 26 -10.76 -18.38 8.36
CA LEU A 26 -12.18 -18.18 8.63
C LEU A 26 -12.41 -17.19 9.78
N GLU A 27 -11.59 -17.26 10.83
CA GLU A 27 -11.62 -16.30 11.94
C GLU A 27 -11.27 -14.89 11.46
N ALA A 28 -10.19 -14.73 10.67
CA ALA A 28 -9.79 -13.44 10.12
C ALA A 28 -10.90 -12.84 9.22
N VAL A 29 -11.56 -13.67 8.40
CA VAL A 29 -12.72 -13.24 7.59
C VAL A 29 -13.86 -12.74 8.49
N ALA A 30 -14.20 -13.46 9.56
CA ALA A 30 -15.23 -13.01 10.49
C ALA A 30 -14.85 -11.67 11.15
N ARG A 31 -13.58 -11.49 11.54
CA ARG A 31 -13.07 -10.25 12.13
C ARG A 31 -13.09 -9.08 11.13
N CYS A 32 -12.68 -9.29 9.88
CA CYS A 32 -12.79 -8.28 8.83
C CYS A 32 -14.24 -7.83 8.63
N ARG A 33 -15.19 -8.79 8.61
CA ARG A 33 -16.62 -8.49 8.52
C ARG A 33 -17.08 -7.62 9.70
N ASP A 34 -16.69 -7.99 10.91
CA ASP A 34 -17.10 -7.29 12.12
C ASP A 34 -16.47 -5.88 12.21
N SER A 35 -15.28 -5.68 11.63
CA SER A 35 -14.63 -4.36 11.52
C SER A 35 -15.47 -3.35 10.73
N ALA A 36 -16.29 -3.82 9.77
CA ALA A 36 -17.14 -2.97 8.95
C ALA A 36 -18.24 -2.25 9.76
N ILE A 37 -18.61 -2.79 10.92
CA ILE A 37 -19.61 -2.22 11.85
C ILE A 37 -18.97 -1.70 13.14
N SER A 38 -17.65 -1.52 13.17
CA SER A 38 -16.96 -0.91 14.31
C SER A 38 -17.49 0.51 14.56
N PRO A 39 -17.39 1.04 15.80
CA PRO A 39 -17.84 2.40 16.11
C PRO A 39 -17.22 3.47 15.18
N GLY A 40 -15.94 3.31 14.81
CA GLY A 40 -15.25 4.19 13.86
C GLY A 40 -15.85 4.11 12.46
N ALA A 41 -16.03 2.90 11.94
CA ALA A 41 -16.60 2.69 10.60
C ALA A 41 -18.06 3.17 10.50
N LEU A 42 -18.86 3.04 11.56
CA LEU A 42 -20.23 3.56 11.61
C LEU A 42 -20.27 5.09 11.72
N ALA A 43 -19.37 5.69 12.52
CA ALA A 43 -19.25 7.14 12.63
C ALA A 43 -18.85 7.76 11.29
N TYR A 44 -17.89 7.16 10.59
CA TYR A 44 -17.48 7.59 9.24
C TYR A 44 -18.66 7.52 8.25
N ARG A 45 -19.39 6.40 8.20
CA ARG A 45 -20.58 6.27 7.33
C ARG A 45 -21.60 7.36 7.60
N LYS A 46 -21.89 7.63 8.89
CA LYS A 46 -22.81 8.69 9.29
C LYS A 46 -22.33 10.07 8.83
N GLN A 47 -21.04 10.36 8.95
CA GLN A 47 -20.44 11.61 8.50
C GLN A 47 -20.55 11.79 6.97
N GLN A 48 -20.41 10.70 6.22
CA GLN A 48 -20.53 10.68 4.76
C GLN A 48 -21.99 10.57 4.25
N GLY A 49 -22.97 10.50 5.16
CA GLY A 49 -24.38 10.30 4.79
C GLY A 49 -24.69 8.92 4.20
N ILE A 50 -23.83 7.92 4.46
CA ILE A 50 -23.98 6.54 3.99
C ILE A 50 -24.85 5.76 5.00
N SER A 51 -25.71 4.87 4.50
CA SER A 51 -26.53 3.99 5.34
C SER A 51 -25.68 3.18 6.32
N VAL A 52 -26.14 3.13 7.57
CA VAL A 52 -25.59 2.25 8.62
C VAL A 52 -26.40 0.96 8.77
N GLU A 53 -27.52 0.84 8.04
CA GLU A 53 -28.32 -0.38 7.93
C GLU A 53 -27.78 -1.26 6.81
N ASP A 54 -27.83 -2.59 7.01
CA ASP A 54 -27.41 -3.61 6.03
C ASP A 54 -26.01 -3.38 5.43
N VAL A 55 -25.03 -3.07 6.28
CA VAL A 55 -23.63 -2.90 5.86
C VAL A 55 -23.13 -4.18 5.20
N LYS A 56 -22.73 -4.07 3.92
CA LYS A 56 -22.10 -5.14 3.14
C LYS A 56 -20.62 -4.83 2.94
N ILE A 57 -19.78 -5.86 3.03
CA ILE A 57 -18.35 -5.79 2.76
C ILE A 57 -17.92 -7.01 1.94
N GLY A 58 -17.06 -6.78 0.95
CA GLY A 58 -16.33 -7.84 0.25
C GLY A 58 -15.01 -8.07 0.97
N ILE A 59 -14.64 -9.34 1.20
CA ILE A 59 -13.39 -9.69 1.87
C ILE A 59 -12.49 -10.40 0.86
N LEU A 60 -11.31 -9.82 0.61
CA LEU A 60 -10.31 -10.39 -0.27
C LEU A 60 -9.38 -11.31 0.55
N VAL A 61 -9.34 -12.59 0.20
CA VAL A 61 -8.34 -13.53 0.71
C VAL A 61 -7.27 -13.68 -0.37
N GLN A 62 -6.08 -13.15 -0.08
CA GLN A 62 -4.96 -13.11 -1.02
C GLN A 62 -3.76 -13.86 -0.45
N GLN A 63 -3.01 -14.53 -1.34
CA GLN A 63 -1.73 -15.11 -0.95
C GLN A 63 -0.75 -14.02 -0.54
N LEU A 64 -0.16 -14.15 0.65
CA LEU A 64 0.83 -13.19 1.14
C LEU A 64 2.11 -13.26 0.29
N VAL A 65 2.60 -12.09 -0.12
CA VAL A 65 3.94 -11.93 -0.71
C VAL A 65 4.94 -11.70 0.43
N ALA A 66 5.89 -12.62 0.59
CA ALA A 66 6.98 -12.51 1.55
C ALA A 66 8.00 -11.45 1.09
N SER A 67 7.65 -10.18 1.19
CA SER A 67 8.37 -9.08 0.55
C SER A 67 9.66 -8.71 1.27
N ASP A 68 10.72 -8.51 0.47
CA ASP A 68 11.95 -7.85 0.90
C ASP A 68 11.71 -6.33 0.99
N VAL A 69 10.94 -5.79 0.03
CA VAL A 69 10.59 -4.38 -0.08
C VAL A 69 9.09 -4.26 -0.34
N SER A 70 8.44 -3.30 0.30
CA SER A 70 7.09 -2.86 -0.02
C SER A 70 7.11 -1.42 -0.50
N ALA A 71 6.21 -1.06 -1.41
CA ALA A 71 6.16 0.27 -1.97
C ALA A 71 4.73 0.74 -2.27
N ILE A 72 4.52 2.04 -2.09
CA ILE A 72 3.33 2.79 -2.52
C ILE A 72 3.74 3.68 -3.68
N ILE A 73 2.97 3.65 -4.77
CA ILE A 73 3.22 4.46 -5.97
C ILE A 73 2.01 5.35 -6.23
N PHE A 74 2.25 6.66 -6.27
CA PHE A 74 1.29 7.62 -6.80
C PHE A 74 1.63 7.93 -8.24
N SER A 75 0.72 7.64 -9.18
CA SER A 75 0.96 7.92 -10.59
C SER A 75 1.02 9.41 -10.88
N HIS A 76 0.45 10.28 -10.05
CA HIS A 76 0.63 11.74 -10.11
C HIS A 76 1.39 12.17 -8.86
N ASN A 77 2.33 13.10 -8.99
CA ASN A 77 3.12 13.55 -7.87
C ASN A 77 2.23 14.32 -6.87
N PRO A 78 2.00 13.78 -5.65
CA PRO A 78 1.07 14.39 -4.70
C PRO A 78 1.62 15.68 -4.06
N ILE A 79 2.92 15.93 -4.15
CA ILE A 79 3.61 17.07 -3.55
C ILE A 79 3.43 18.33 -4.40
N ASN A 80 3.71 18.21 -5.70
CA ASN A 80 3.64 19.34 -6.65
C ASN A 80 2.44 19.26 -7.61
N LYS A 81 1.61 18.22 -7.49
CA LYS A 81 0.43 17.94 -8.32
C LYS A 81 0.74 17.72 -9.82
N SER A 82 1.99 17.37 -10.14
CA SER A 82 2.40 17.11 -11.52
C SER A 82 1.86 15.77 -12.03
N PRO A 83 1.15 15.74 -13.18
CA PRO A 83 0.74 14.50 -13.83
C PRO A 83 1.89 13.84 -14.61
N ASP A 84 2.99 14.55 -14.84
CA ASP A 84 4.15 14.07 -15.60
C ASP A 84 5.18 13.35 -14.74
N GLU A 85 4.98 13.36 -13.42
CA GLU A 85 5.84 12.73 -12.44
C GLU A 85 5.03 11.71 -11.63
N LEU A 86 5.66 10.58 -11.32
CA LEU A 86 5.16 9.63 -10.34
C LEU A 86 6.10 9.60 -9.13
N VAL A 87 5.54 9.27 -7.98
CA VAL A 87 6.27 9.19 -6.71
C VAL A 87 6.17 7.77 -6.17
N ILE A 88 7.32 7.16 -5.88
CA ILE A 88 7.44 5.85 -5.25
C ILE A 88 7.95 6.06 -3.83
N ASN A 89 7.21 5.58 -2.85
CA ASN A 89 7.66 5.47 -1.46
C ASN A 89 7.94 4.00 -1.16
N ALA A 90 9.14 3.66 -0.71
CA ALA A 90 9.54 2.26 -0.48
C ALA A 90 10.21 2.05 0.87
N SER A 91 9.94 0.92 1.51
CA SER A 91 10.54 0.52 2.79
C SER A 91 10.84 -0.98 2.81
N TRP A 92 11.71 -1.41 3.72
CA TRP A 92 12.03 -2.83 3.93
C TRP A 92 10.86 -3.58 4.58
N GLY A 93 10.69 -4.85 4.20
CA GLY A 93 9.69 -5.76 4.76
C GLY A 93 8.28 -5.59 4.19
N LEU A 94 7.28 -6.02 4.95
CA LEU A 94 5.86 -5.97 4.59
C LEU A 94 5.30 -4.53 4.61
N GLY A 95 4.28 -4.27 3.79
CA GLY A 95 3.71 -2.94 3.57
C GLY A 95 2.91 -2.34 4.73
N GLU A 96 2.61 -3.09 5.79
CA GLU A 96 1.76 -2.61 6.90
C GLU A 96 2.29 -1.32 7.53
N SER A 97 3.61 -1.22 7.72
CA SER A 97 4.21 -0.03 8.32
C SER A 97 4.19 1.19 7.40
N LEU A 98 4.28 0.95 6.09
CA LEU A 98 4.22 2.00 5.08
C LEU A 98 2.80 2.58 4.98
N VAL A 99 1.79 1.71 4.92
CA VAL A 99 0.36 2.09 4.87
C VAL A 99 -0.07 2.73 6.20
N GLY A 100 0.40 2.20 7.32
CA GLY A 100 0.13 2.74 8.66
C GLY A 100 0.89 4.02 8.99
N GLY A 101 1.85 4.44 8.14
CA GLY A 101 2.68 5.62 8.37
C GLY A 101 3.61 5.51 9.58
N THR A 102 3.97 4.30 10.00
CA THR A 102 4.84 4.05 11.15
C THR A 102 6.34 4.07 10.80
N VAL A 103 6.67 4.17 9.51
CA VAL A 103 8.05 4.24 9.01
C VAL A 103 8.27 5.45 8.11
N THR A 104 9.50 5.96 8.07
CA THR A 104 9.95 6.93 7.06
C THR A 104 10.54 6.16 5.87
N PRO A 105 9.87 6.16 4.70
CA PRO A 105 10.35 5.44 3.53
C PRO A 105 11.41 6.21 2.75
N ASP A 106 12.07 5.50 1.83
CA ASP A 106 12.76 6.16 0.73
C ASP A 106 11.73 6.73 -0.24
N THR A 107 12.04 7.87 -0.85
CA THR A 107 11.18 8.51 -1.87
C THR A 107 11.94 8.66 -3.18
N TYR A 108 11.33 8.17 -4.26
CA TYR A 108 11.84 8.29 -5.62
C TYR A 108 10.83 9.05 -6.47
N VAL A 109 11.29 10.06 -7.20
CA VAL A 109 10.47 10.80 -8.17
C VAL A 109 10.92 10.42 -9.56
N ILE A 110 10.00 9.91 -10.39
CA ILE A 110 10.29 9.45 -11.75
C ILE A 110 9.53 10.31 -12.75
N ARG A 111 10.21 10.81 -13.78
CA ARG A 111 9.56 11.51 -14.90
C ARG A 111 8.99 10.47 -15.86
N LYS A 112 7.71 10.56 -16.19
CA LYS A 112 7.04 9.56 -17.04
C LYS A 112 7.53 9.52 -18.48
N SER A 113 7.92 10.66 -19.04
CA SER A 113 8.27 10.80 -20.46
C SER A 113 9.50 9.99 -20.87
N ASP A 114 10.46 9.85 -19.96
CA ASP A 114 11.76 9.20 -20.21
C ASP A 114 12.14 8.17 -19.13
N LEU A 115 11.28 7.96 -18.12
CA LEU A 115 11.49 7.09 -16.97
C LEU A 115 12.73 7.44 -16.14
N SER A 116 13.26 8.66 -16.28
CA SER A 116 14.43 9.10 -15.51
C SER A 116 14.07 9.34 -14.04
N VAL A 117 14.96 8.92 -13.14
CA VAL A 117 14.85 9.26 -11.72
C VAL A 117 15.28 10.71 -11.52
N VAL A 118 14.30 11.58 -11.27
CA VAL A 118 14.49 13.02 -11.09
C VAL A 118 15.06 13.33 -9.71
N SER A 119 14.63 12.60 -8.69
CA SER A 119 15.07 12.77 -7.32
C SER A 119 15.05 11.45 -6.56
N ARG A 120 15.99 11.30 -5.63
CA ARG A 120 16.02 10.22 -4.64
C ARG A 120 16.28 10.81 -3.27
N GLN A 121 15.42 10.47 -2.33
CA GLN A 121 15.62 10.76 -0.93
C GLN A 121 15.68 9.43 -0.19
N ILE A 122 16.87 9.04 0.26
CA ILE A 122 17.07 7.82 1.03
C ILE A 122 16.91 8.16 2.51
N ALA A 123 15.93 7.53 3.15
CA ALA A 123 15.66 7.71 4.56
C ALA A 123 16.42 6.68 5.39
N LYS A 124 16.70 7.06 6.64
CA LYS A 124 17.11 6.12 7.67
C LYS A 124 15.89 5.35 8.14
N LYS A 125 15.70 4.15 7.60
CA LYS A 125 14.60 3.24 7.94
C LYS A 125 14.91 2.56 9.27
N GLU A 126 14.18 2.92 10.31
CA GLU A 126 14.46 2.43 11.67
C GLU A 126 13.74 1.12 12.00
N GLN A 127 12.55 0.89 11.44
CA GLN A 127 11.72 -0.30 11.65
C GLN A 127 11.28 -0.90 10.32
N MET A 128 10.99 -2.21 10.33
CA MET A 128 10.39 -2.95 9.23
C MET A 128 9.41 -4.00 9.79
N THR A 129 8.40 -4.34 9.02
CA THR A 129 7.45 -5.39 9.40
C THR A 129 7.87 -6.73 8.79
N VAL A 130 7.94 -7.77 9.62
CA VAL A 130 8.31 -9.13 9.21
C VAL A 130 7.23 -10.14 9.56
N MET A 131 7.23 -11.25 8.83
CA MET A 131 6.43 -12.42 9.19
C MET A 131 6.99 -13.11 10.44
N VAL A 132 6.09 -13.51 11.33
CA VAL A 132 6.34 -14.40 12.47
C VAL A 132 5.34 -15.58 12.42
N PRO A 133 5.51 -16.68 13.18
CA PRO A 133 4.61 -17.82 13.07
C PRO A 133 3.11 -17.49 13.18
N ASP A 134 2.74 -16.52 14.03
CA ASP A 134 1.36 -16.17 14.36
C ASP A 134 0.94 -14.78 13.84
N GLY A 135 1.48 -14.34 12.71
CA GLY A 135 1.13 -13.05 12.09
C GLY A 135 2.36 -12.23 11.71
N THR A 136 2.36 -10.95 12.05
CA THR A 136 3.46 -10.02 11.71
C THR A 136 3.98 -9.29 12.93
N LYS A 137 5.19 -8.74 12.82
CA LYS A 137 5.84 -8.00 13.90
C LYS A 137 6.72 -6.89 13.33
N GLU A 138 6.68 -5.72 13.94
CA GLU A 138 7.66 -4.66 13.72
C GLU A 138 8.98 -5.00 14.43
N VAL A 139 10.07 -4.92 13.68
CA VAL A 139 11.42 -5.17 14.16
C VAL A 139 12.36 -4.07 13.66
N PRO A 140 13.47 -3.78 14.37
CA PRO A 140 14.46 -2.83 13.87
C PRO A 140 15.05 -3.30 12.54
N VAL A 141 15.22 -2.36 11.60
CA VAL A 141 15.97 -2.65 10.37
C VAL A 141 17.42 -2.95 10.75
N PRO A 142 18.05 -4.00 10.19
CA PRO A 142 19.47 -4.24 10.38
C PRO A 142 20.29 -2.99 10.04
N LYS A 143 21.28 -2.64 10.87
CA LYS A 143 22.10 -1.41 10.66
C LYS A 143 22.76 -1.33 9.28
N LEU A 144 23.10 -2.48 8.69
CA LEU A 144 23.67 -2.57 7.35
C LEU A 144 22.68 -2.23 6.22
N LEU A 145 21.39 -2.15 6.51
CA LEU A 145 20.32 -1.86 5.55
C LEU A 145 19.60 -0.54 5.84
N SER A 146 19.74 0.04 7.04
CA SER A 146 18.90 1.15 7.48
C SER A 146 19.04 2.41 6.62
N GLU A 147 20.23 2.66 6.07
CA GLU A 147 20.52 3.82 5.21
C GLU A 147 20.78 3.41 3.75
N GLU A 148 20.65 2.12 3.43
CA GLU A 148 20.77 1.64 2.06
C GLU A 148 19.48 1.97 1.29
N PRO A 149 19.59 2.26 -0.02
CA PRO A 149 18.41 2.41 -0.87
C PRO A 149 17.66 1.09 -0.95
N THR A 150 16.35 1.15 -0.72
CA THR A 150 15.42 0.02 -0.86
C THR A 150 15.30 -0.49 -2.28
N LEU A 151 15.42 0.41 -3.26
CA LEU A 151 15.26 0.10 -4.68
C LEU A 151 16.52 0.49 -5.44
N ASN A 152 16.92 -0.38 -6.37
CA ASN A 152 17.81 0.02 -7.44
C ASN A 152 17.01 0.70 -8.58
N ASP A 153 17.74 1.28 -9.54
CA ASP A 153 17.16 1.99 -10.69
C ASP A 153 16.24 1.11 -11.52
N GLU A 154 16.63 -0.14 -11.75
CA GLU A 154 15.87 -1.09 -12.58
C GLU A 154 14.51 -1.39 -11.94
N GLN A 155 14.48 -1.63 -10.62
CA GLN A 155 13.26 -1.86 -9.86
C GLN A 155 12.36 -0.62 -9.85
N ALA A 156 12.93 0.57 -9.64
CA ALA A 156 12.16 1.82 -9.67
C ALA A 156 11.55 2.08 -11.07
N ILE A 157 12.29 1.76 -12.13
CA ILE A 157 11.80 1.87 -13.51
C ILE A 157 10.71 0.82 -13.80
N GLU A 158 10.86 -0.42 -13.32
CA GLU A 158 9.85 -1.47 -13.49
C GLU A 158 8.52 -1.07 -12.80
N MET A 159 8.61 -0.55 -11.57
CA MET A 159 7.47 0.01 -10.84
C MET A 159 6.81 1.18 -11.59
N ALA A 160 7.63 2.10 -12.13
CA ALA A 160 7.14 3.22 -12.92
C ALA A 160 6.38 2.76 -14.18
N GLN A 161 6.91 1.77 -14.90
CA GLN A 161 6.27 1.20 -16.08
C GLN A 161 4.93 0.54 -15.74
N MET A 162 4.88 -0.22 -14.64
CA MET A 162 3.64 -0.81 -14.14
C MET A 162 2.60 0.27 -13.82
N ALA A 163 2.98 1.33 -13.12
CA ALA A 163 2.08 2.41 -12.75
C ALA A 163 1.51 3.15 -13.97
N ILE A 164 2.36 3.48 -14.96
CA ILE A 164 1.93 4.12 -16.21
C ILE A 164 0.95 3.22 -16.98
N LYS A 165 1.21 1.90 -17.01
CA LYS A 165 0.32 0.94 -17.68
C LYS A 165 -1.04 0.87 -16.99
N LEU A 166 -1.06 0.86 -15.65
CA LEU A 166 -2.29 0.83 -14.86
C LEU A 166 -3.09 2.13 -15.03
N GLU A 167 -2.45 3.29 -14.86
CA GLU A 167 -3.08 4.61 -15.08
C GLU A 167 -3.72 4.72 -16.47
N LYS A 168 -3.03 4.23 -17.51
CA LYS A 168 -3.57 4.22 -18.87
C LYS A 168 -4.76 3.28 -19.02
N ALA A 169 -4.72 2.11 -18.37
CA ALA A 169 -5.79 1.12 -18.44
C ALA A 169 -7.03 1.55 -17.67
N THR A 170 -6.86 2.27 -16.56
CA THR A 170 -7.96 2.78 -15.72
C THR A 170 -8.51 4.12 -16.22
N ALA A 171 -7.71 4.90 -16.96
CA ALA A 171 -8.03 6.25 -17.41
C ALA A 171 -8.21 7.28 -16.27
N TYR A 172 -7.65 6.99 -15.09
CA TYR A 172 -7.58 7.92 -13.96
C TYR A 172 -6.24 7.76 -13.21
N PRO A 173 -5.79 8.78 -12.45
CA PRO A 173 -4.59 8.68 -11.63
C PRO A 173 -4.75 7.59 -10.58
N VAL A 174 -3.72 6.78 -10.37
CA VAL A 174 -3.76 5.60 -9.50
C VAL A 174 -2.78 5.70 -8.33
N ASP A 175 -3.24 5.22 -7.18
CA ASP A 175 -2.45 4.88 -6.01
C ASP A 175 -2.31 3.35 -5.98
N ILE A 176 -1.07 2.85 -5.93
CA ILE A 176 -0.73 1.44 -6.08
C ILE A 176 0.07 0.97 -4.88
N GLU A 177 -0.36 -0.14 -4.29
CA GLU A 177 0.46 -0.91 -3.35
C GLU A 177 1.11 -2.07 -4.10
N CYS A 178 2.43 -2.21 -3.94
CA CYS A 178 3.21 -3.27 -4.56
C CYS A 178 4.33 -3.76 -3.64
N ALA A 179 4.89 -4.91 -4.00
CA ALA A 179 5.96 -5.56 -3.25
C ALA A 179 7.02 -6.15 -4.16
N VAL A 180 8.26 -6.17 -3.70
CA VAL A 180 9.35 -6.94 -4.30
C VAL A 180 9.68 -8.10 -3.38
N ALA A 181 9.66 -9.31 -3.93
CA ALA A 181 10.13 -10.51 -3.24
C ALA A 181 11.09 -11.26 -4.16
N GLN A 182 12.33 -11.46 -3.69
CA GLN A 182 13.39 -12.16 -4.43
C GLN A 182 13.59 -11.59 -5.84
N GLY A 183 13.56 -10.26 -5.94
CA GLY A 183 13.71 -9.53 -7.20
C GLY A 183 12.50 -9.53 -8.12
N THR A 184 11.38 -10.17 -7.74
CA THR A 184 10.14 -10.17 -8.52
C THR A 184 9.17 -9.11 -7.98
N LEU A 185 8.64 -8.27 -8.87
CA LEU A 185 7.61 -7.28 -8.57
C LEU A 185 6.21 -7.91 -8.56
N TYR A 186 5.42 -7.59 -7.53
CA TYR A 186 4.03 -8.01 -7.35
C TYR A 186 3.12 -6.79 -7.16
N LEU A 187 2.03 -6.72 -7.92
CA LEU A 187 0.94 -5.79 -7.67
C LEU A 187 0.04 -6.34 -6.56
N LEU A 188 -0.23 -5.54 -5.52
CA LEU A 188 -1.09 -5.93 -4.40
C LEU A 188 -2.45 -5.22 -4.47
N GLN A 189 -2.44 -3.91 -4.71
CA GLN A 189 -3.66 -3.10 -4.83
C GLN A 189 -3.47 -1.97 -5.84
N CYS A 190 -4.55 -1.55 -6.50
CA CYS A 190 -4.58 -0.38 -7.36
C CYS A 190 -5.93 0.34 -7.17
N ARG A 191 -5.90 1.61 -6.78
CA ARG A 191 -7.10 2.42 -6.49
C ARG A 191 -6.98 3.83 -7.10
N PRO A 192 -8.08 4.56 -7.33
CA PRO A 192 -8.00 5.94 -7.81
C PRO A 192 -7.40 6.88 -6.75
N ILE A 193 -6.62 7.88 -7.17
CA ILE A 193 -6.22 8.99 -6.30
C ILE A 193 -7.41 9.96 -6.19
N THR A 194 -7.92 10.17 -4.97
CA THR A 194 -9.09 11.03 -4.71
C THR A 194 -8.75 12.42 -4.16
N THR A 195 -7.47 12.71 -3.91
CA THR A 195 -6.98 13.90 -3.18
C THR A 195 -6.07 14.82 -4.00
N LEU A 196 -6.06 14.69 -5.34
CA LEU A 196 -5.27 15.56 -6.21
C LEU A 196 -5.74 17.02 -6.15
#